data_AF-A0A674ES13-F1
#
_entry.id   AF-A0A674ES13-F1
#
_cell.length_a   1.000
_cell.length_b   1.000
_cell.length_c   1.000
_cell.angle_alpha   90.00
_cell.angle_beta   90.00
_cell.angle_gamma   90.00
#
_symmetry.space_group_name_H-M   'P 1'
#
loop_
_entity.id
_entity.type
_entity.pdbx_description
1 polymer ?
#
loop_
_entity_poly.entity_id
_entity_poly.type
_entity_poly.pdbx_seq_one_letter_code
_entity_poly.pdbx_strand_id
1 'polypeptide(L)'
;MRRFVYCKVVLTTSLVWVLVDVFLLLYFSECNKCDDRKDHSLLPALRAVMSRAHEGPGEMGKAVVIAKDEQEKMKELFKINQFNLMASDMIALNRSLPDVRLDGCKTKVYADDLPNTSIVIVFHNEAWSTLLRTVHSVINRSPRHLLQEILLVDDASERDFLGKKLENYARTLEVRVRVLRMEQRTGLIRARLRGAAATRGQVITFLDAHCECTVGWLEPLLARIKEDRRSVVCPIIDVISDETFEYMAGSDMTYGGFNWKLNFRWYPVPQREMDRRKGDRTLPLRPPHTASLGARAKSSTRTTGDWPRCGWTASKTSSTSYHQVRLIEWQCIWSQCKSLSSEQVL
;
A
#
# COMPACT_ATOMS: atom_id res chain seq x y z
N MET A 1 -8.70 -50.64 66.32
CA MET A 1 -7.48 -49.94 65.84
C MET A 1 -7.41 -49.66 64.33
N ARG A 2 -8.12 -50.37 63.43
CA ARG A 2 -8.02 -50.11 61.97
C ARG A 2 -8.72 -48.83 61.47
N ARG A 3 -9.84 -48.38 62.07
CA ARG A 3 -10.57 -47.16 61.64
C ARG A 3 -9.78 -45.86 61.78
N PHE A 4 -8.89 -45.77 62.77
CA PHE A 4 -8.02 -44.61 62.96
C PHE A 4 -6.92 -44.50 61.90
N VAL A 5 -6.47 -45.64 61.35
CA VAL A 5 -5.47 -45.67 60.28
C VAL A 5 -6.08 -45.16 58.97
N TYR A 6 -7.30 -45.60 58.64
CA TYR A 6 -8.01 -45.09 57.45
C TYR A 6 -8.28 -43.58 57.53
N CYS A 7 -8.70 -43.08 58.69
CA CYS A 7 -8.94 -41.64 58.86
C CYS A 7 -7.65 -40.83 58.69
N LYS A 8 -6.52 -41.31 59.24
CA LYS A 8 -5.19 -40.69 59.01
C LYS A 8 -4.80 -40.72 57.55
N VAL A 9 -4.99 -41.84 56.85
CA VAL A 9 -4.68 -41.97 55.42
C VAL A 9 -5.52 -40.99 54.59
N VAL A 10 -6.83 -40.95 54.81
CA VAL A 10 -7.74 -40.03 54.10
C VAL A 10 -7.35 -38.57 54.35
N LEU A 11 -7.09 -38.18 55.59
CA LEU A 11 -6.65 -36.83 55.93
C LEU A 11 -5.31 -36.48 55.29
N THR A 12 -4.34 -37.41 55.28
CA THR A 12 -3.06 -37.18 54.61
C THR A 12 -3.20 -37.06 53.09
N THR A 13 -4.02 -37.89 52.46
CA THR A 13 -4.25 -37.80 51.01
C THR A 13 -4.98 -36.52 50.64
N SER A 14 -5.98 -36.11 51.42
CA SER A 14 -6.68 -34.84 51.19
C SER A 14 -5.77 -33.64 51.37
N LEU A 15 -4.87 -33.66 52.36
CA LEU A 15 -3.88 -32.59 52.55
C LEU A 15 -2.90 -32.49 51.37
N VAL A 16 -2.46 -33.63 50.82
CA VAL A 16 -1.59 -33.67 49.64
C VAL A 16 -2.31 -33.07 48.43
N TRP A 17 -3.57 -33.42 48.19
CA TRP A 17 -4.35 -32.85 47.08
C TRP A 17 -4.57 -31.34 47.25
N VAL A 18 -4.85 -30.85 48.46
CA VAL A 18 -4.96 -29.41 48.73
C VAL A 18 -3.64 -28.69 48.46
N LEU A 19 -2.50 -29.28 48.83
CA LEU A 19 -1.18 -28.68 48.55
C LEU A 19 -0.86 -28.67 47.06
N VAL A 20 -1.25 -29.70 46.31
CA VAL A 20 -1.11 -29.75 44.84
C VAL A 20 -1.99 -28.69 44.18
N ASP A 21 -3.24 -28.52 44.63
CA ASP A 21 -4.14 -27.50 44.10
C ASP A 21 -3.66 -26.08 44.42
N VAL A 22 -3.14 -25.83 45.64
CA VAL A 22 -2.50 -24.56 46.00
C VAL A 22 -1.24 -24.31 45.17
N PHE A 23 -0.43 -25.35 44.92
CA PHE A 23 0.76 -25.22 44.08
C PHE A 23 0.41 -24.94 42.61
N LEU A 24 -0.62 -25.61 42.07
CA LEU A 24 -1.15 -25.32 40.73
C LEU A 24 -1.72 -23.90 40.66
N LEU A 25 -2.47 -23.46 41.67
CA LEU A 25 -3.00 -22.09 41.73
C LEU A 25 -1.88 -21.07 41.85
N LEU A 26 -0.81 -21.33 42.60
CA LEU A 26 0.36 -20.45 42.67
C LEU A 26 1.14 -20.45 41.35
N TYR A 27 1.33 -21.62 40.72
CA TYR A 27 1.99 -21.75 39.42
C TYR A 27 1.22 -21.03 38.31
N PHE A 28 -0.12 -21.17 38.26
CA PHE A 28 -0.97 -20.44 37.33
C PHE A 28 -1.17 -18.97 37.74
N SER A 29 -1.12 -18.62 39.02
CA SER A 29 -1.13 -17.22 39.50
C SER A 29 0.16 -16.49 39.20
N GLU A 30 1.32 -17.16 39.19
CA GLU A 30 2.58 -16.60 38.71
C GLU A 30 2.59 -16.50 37.19
N CYS A 31 1.90 -17.39 36.49
CA CYS A 31 1.65 -17.25 35.05
C CYS A 31 0.70 -16.08 34.72
N ASN A 32 -0.24 -15.74 35.61
CA ASN A 32 -1.08 -14.53 35.51
C ASN A 32 -0.35 -13.23 35.91
N LYS A 33 0.86 -13.31 36.47
CA LYS A 33 1.73 -12.13 36.69
C LYS A 33 2.63 -11.82 35.48
N CYS A 34 2.43 -12.51 34.35
CA CYS A 34 3.14 -12.25 33.09
C CYS A 34 2.33 -11.44 32.07
N ASP A 35 1.37 -10.61 32.51
CA ASP A 35 0.74 -9.58 31.66
C ASP A 35 1.11 -8.15 32.07
N ASP A 36 2.19 -8.00 32.86
CA ASP A 36 2.78 -6.71 33.23
C ASP A 36 4.24 -6.57 32.70
N ARG A 37 4.59 -7.35 31.67
CA ARG A 37 5.74 -6.99 30.83
C ARG A 37 5.31 -5.84 29.97
N LYS A 38 5.53 -4.61 30.48
CA LYS A 38 5.72 -3.36 29.73
C LYS A 38 5.36 -3.54 28.27
N ASP A 39 4.06 -3.58 27.98
CA ASP A 39 3.57 -3.17 26.70
C ASP A 39 4.04 -1.73 26.62
N HIS A 40 5.19 -1.55 25.98
CA HIS A 40 5.55 -0.29 25.35
C HIS A 40 4.42 -0.09 24.37
N SER A 41 3.36 0.51 24.89
CA SER A 41 2.10 0.69 24.24
C SER A 41 2.44 1.66 23.11
N LEU A 42 2.74 1.06 21.97
CA LEU A 42 2.84 1.76 20.71
C LEU A 42 1.49 2.40 20.38
N LEU A 43 0.41 2.08 21.10
CA LEU A 43 -0.89 2.73 20.97
C LEU A 43 -0.87 4.20 21.41
N PRO A 44 -0.42 4.58 22.63
CA PRO A 44 -0.13 5.98 22.96
C PRO A 44 0.89 6.64 22.03
N ALA A 45 1.96 5.95 21.63
CA ALA A 45 2.97 6.51 20.73
C ALA A 45 2.41 6.72 19.31
N LEU A 46 1.66 5.76 18.75
CA LEU A 46 0.95 5.86 17.47
C LEU A 46 -0.15 6.91 17.55
N ARG A 47 -0.88 6.99 18.67
CA ARG A 47 -1.91 8.02 18.89
C ARG A 47 -1.29 9.40 19.03
N ALA A 48 -0.13 9.53 19.69
CA ALA A 48 0.66 10.76 19.76
C ALA A 48 1.28 11.15 18.41
N VAL A 49 1.65 10.17 17.57
CA VAL A 49 2.05 10.40 16.18
C VAL A 49 0.86 10.83 15.32
N MET A 50 -0.33 10.27 15.55
CA MET A 50 -1.56 10.64 14.83
C MET A 50 -2.15 11.98 15.31
N SER A 51 -1.85 12.44 16.53
CA SER A 51 -2.46 13.63 17.16
C SER A 51 -1.55 14.85 17.27
N ARG A 52 -0.31 14.82 16.77
CA ARG A 52 0.51 16.05 16.69
C ARG A 52 0.13 16.83 15.44
N ALA A 53 -0.70 17.84 15.69
CA ALA A 53 -1.15 18.85 14.74
C ALA A 53 0.02 19.41 13.93
N HIS A 54 -0.01 19.25 12.60
CA HIS A 54 0.65 20.06 11.57
C HIS A 54 2.08 20.58 11.83
N GLU A 55 2.83 19.94 12.72
CA GLU A 55 4.16 20.35 13.18
C GLU A 55 4.93 19.08 13.57
N GLY A 56 6.04 18.83 12.88
CA GLY A 56 6.89 17.67 13.12
C GLY A 56 7.86 17.40 11.97
N PRO A 57 8.80 16.45 12.14
CA PRO A 57 9.70 16.05 11.07
C PRO A 57 8.93 15.57 9.84
N GLY A 58 9.30 16.09 8.67
CA GLY A 58 8.72 15.67 7.39
C GLY A 58 7.33 16.20 7.06
N GLU A 59 6.75 17.06 7.91
CA GLU A 59 5.44 17.69 7.65
C GLU A 59 5.51 18.60 6.42
N MET A 60 4.42 18.66 5.65
CA MET A 60 4.37 19.31 4.33
C MET A 60 5.44 18.78 3.37
N GLY A 61 5.85 17.52 3.52
CA GLY A 61 6.83 16.87 2.66
C GLY A 61 8.26 17.43 2.78
N LYS A 62 8.60 18.15 3.85
CA LYS A 62 9.95 18.70 4.06
C LYS A 62 11.00 17.61 4.30
N ALA A 63 12.25 17.88 3.96
CA ALA A 63 13.37 17.00 4.27
C ALA A 63 13.53 16.81 5.79
N VAL A 64 13.75 15.57 6.23
CA VAL A 64 14.14 15.22 7.60
C VAL A 64 15.66 15.17 7.68
N VAL A 65 16.23 15.93 8.62
CA VAL A 65 17.67 15.96 8.88
C VAL A 65 17.96 15.14 10.13
N ILE A 66 18.77 14.10 9.97
CA ILE A 66 19.24 13.26 11.08
C ILE A 66 20.44 13.94 11.75
N ALA A 67 20.50 13.88 13.08
CA ALA A 67 21.59 14.44 13.85
C ALA A 67 22.92 13.71 13.56
N LYS A 68 24.05 14.42 13.62
CA LYS A 68 25.36 13.89 13.20
C LYS A 68 25.81 12.67 14.02
N ASP A 69 25.43 12.62 15.29
CA ASP A 69 25.70 11.53 16.23
C ASP A 69 24.90 10.26 15.90
N GLU A 70 23.73 10.38 15.25
CA GLU A 70 22.90 9.24 14.85
C GLU A 70 23.18 8.74 13.43
N GLN A 71 24.09 9.39 12.69
CA GLN A 71 24.36 9.11 11.29
C GLN A 71 24.88 7.68 11.04
N GLU A 72 25.66 7.13 11.97
CA GLU A 72 26.17 5.76 11.85
C GLU A 72 25.06 4.72 12.02
N LYS A 73 24.18 4.92 12.99
CA LYS A 73 22.98 4.10 13.18
C LYS A 73 22.03 4.22 11.99
N MET A 74 21.87 5.40 11.42
CA MET A 74 21.08 5.62 10.20
C MET A 74 21.61 4.78 9.03
N LYS A 75 22.94 4.76 8.80
CA LYS A 75 23.56 3.95 7.74
C LYS A 75 23.32 2.45 7.92
N GLU A 76 23.35 1.94 9.15
CA GLU A 76 23.04 0.54 9.42
C GLU A 76 21.57 0.22 9.15
N LEU A 77 20.65 1.09 9.54
CA LEU A 77 19.23 0.93 9.26
C LEU A 77 18.90 1.05 7.76
N PHE A 78 19.65 1.87 7.01
CA PHE A 78 19.51 2.02 5.56
C PHE A 78 19.69 0.68 4.84
N LYS A 79 20.63 -0.17 5.28
CA LYS A 79 20.91 -1.46 4.63
C LYS A 79 19.72 -2.44 4.66
N ILE A 80 18.81 -2.30 5.63
CA ILE A 80 17.68 -3.22 5.82
C ILE A 80 16.65 -3.05 4.71
N ASN A 81 16.28 -1.81 4.42
CA ASN A 81 15.17 -1.48 3.52
C ASN A 81 15.61 -0.68 2.29
N GLN A 82 16.89 -0.33 2.17
CA GLN A 82 17.48 0.51 1.11
C GLN A 82 16.92 1.94 1.07
N PHE A 83 16.53 2.44 2.23
CA PHE A 83 16.15 3.83 2.48
C PHE A 83 16.30 4.18 3.97
N ASN A 84 16.25 5.47 4.29
CA ASN A 84 16.42 5.98 5.65
C ASN A 84 15.21 5.66 6.55
N LEU A 85 15.21 4.44 7.09
CA LEU A 85 14.18 3.95 8.00
C LEU A 85 14.05 4.83 9.25
N MET A 86 15.16 5.40 9.74
CA MET A 86 15.15 6.29 10.89
C MET A 86 14.34 7.57 10.61
N ALA A 87 14.56 8.20 9.46
CA ALA A 87 13.77 9.35 9.02
C ALA A 87 12.29 8.96 8.88
N SER A 88 12.00 7.83 8.25
CA SER A 88 10.62 7.34 8.10
C SER A 88 9.93 7.18 9.46
N ASP A 89 10.57 6.54 10.43
CA ASP A 89 9.98 6.29 11.76
C ASP A 89 9.74 7.58 12.57
N MET A 90 10.48 8.66 12.29
CA MET A 90 10.27 9.98 12.90
C MET A 90 9.07 10.74 12.31
N ILE A 91 8.69 10.46 11.07
CA ILE A 91 7.63 11.17 10.35
C ILE A 91 6.27 10.59 10.71
N ALA A 92 5.27 11.44 10.89
CA ALA A 92 3.91 11.00 11.15
C ALA A 92 3.30 10.17 10.01
N LEU A 93 2.57 9.10 10.37
CA LEU A 93 1.88 8.24 9.39
C LEU A 93 0.83 9.00 8.57
N ASN A 94 0.30 10.09 9.12
CA ASN A 94 -0.69 10.97 8.53
C ASN A 94 -0.12 12.37 8.19
N ARG A 95 1.20 12.50 7.98
CA ARG A 95 1.83 13.78 7.58
C ARG A 95 1.12 14.42 6.40
N SER A 96 1.05 15.75 6.34
CA SER A 96 0.53 16.45 5.17
C SER A 96 1.57 16.57 4.05
N LEU A 97 1.09 16.80 2.83
CA LEU A 97 1.91 16.98 1.63
C LEU A 97 1.52 18.27 0.91
N PRO A 98 2.45 18.92 0.18
CA PRO A 98 2.13 20.11 -0.59
C PRO A 98 1.22 19.75 -1.78
N ASP A 99 0.30 20.65 -2.13
CA ASP A 99 -0.53 20.50 -3.32
C ASP A 99 0.22 20.98 -4.57
N VAL A 100 0.94 20.06 -5.21
CA VAL A 100 1.77 20.32 -6.40
C VAL A 100 1.00 20.21 -7.72
N ARG A 101 -0.33 20.05 -7.66
CA ARG A 101 -1.17 19.99 -8.87
C ARG A 101 -1.11 21.33 -9.63
N LEU A 102 -1.22 21.24 -10.95
CA LEU A 102 -1.43 22.40 -11.81
C LEU A 102 -2.71 23.14 -11.41
N ASP A 103 -2.74 24.47 -11.52
CA ASP A 103 -3.89 25.27 -11.07
C ASP A 103 -5.21 24.88 -11.76
N GLY A 104 -5.15 24.57 -13.07
CA GLY A 104 -6.30 24.06 -13.81
C GLY A 104 -6.82 22.70 -13.31
N CYS A 105 -6.02 21.93 -12.58
CA CYS A 105 -6.43 20.66 -11.98
C CYS A 105 -7.05 20.81 -10.59
N LYS A 106 -6.78 21.93 -9.90
CA LYS A 106 -7.39 22.24 -8.60
C LYS A 106 -8.86 22.63 -8.74
N THR A 107 -9.23 23.23 -9.87
CA THR A 107 -10.60 23.69 -10.17
C THR A 107 -11.45 22.68 -10.94
N LYS A 108 -10.88 21.54 -11.36
CA LYS A 108 -11.65 20.49 -12.05
C LYS A 108 -12.63 19.80 -11.10
N VAL A 109 -13.89 19.79 -11.51
CA VAL A 109 -14.97 19.04 -10.86
C VAL A 109 -15.18 17.73 -11.62
N TYR A 110 -15.36 16.66 -10.86
CA TYR A 110 -15.66 15.32 -11.39
C TYR A 110 -17.08 14.93 -10.98
N ALA A 111 -17.71 14.05 -11.76
CA ALA A 111 -19.04 13.55 -11.43
C ALA A 111 -19.02 12.78 -10.10
N ASP A 112 -20.11 12.77 -9.34
CA ASP A 112 -20.18 12.04 -8.06
C ASP A 112 -20.34 10.52 -8.24
N ASP A 113 -20.93 10.09 -9.36
CA ASP A 113 -21.21 8.69 -9.68
C ASP A 113 -20.00 8.00 -10.35
N LEU A 114 -18.82 8.14 -9.75
CA LEU A 114 -17.61 7.42 -10.19
C LEU A 114 -17.64 5.95 -9.74
N PRO A 115 -17.00 5.04 -10.51
CA PRO A 115 -16.92 3.64 -10.11
C PRO A 115 -16.08 3.47 -8.83
N ASN A 116 -16.49 2.59 -7.93
CA ASN A 116 -15.69 2.30 -6.74
C ASN A 116 -14.40 1.53 -7.10
N THR A 117 -13.39 1.61 -6.24
CA THR A 117 -12.12 0.94 -6.42
C THR A 117 -11.72 0.08 -5.22
N SER A 118 -11.09 -1.06 -5.49
CA SER A 118 -10.30 -1.79 -4.51
C SER A 118 -8.83 -1.46 -4.68
N ILE A 119 -8.20 -0.98 -3.61
CA ILE A 119 -6.77 -0.70 -3.59
C ILE A 119 -6.02 -1.98 -3.27
N VAL A 120 -5.02 -2.34 -4.06
CA VAL A 120 -4.15 -3.51 -3.84
C VAL A 120 -2.74 -3.04 -3.60
N ILE A 121 -2.22 -3.29 -2.40
CA ILE A 121 -0.84 -2.99 -2.02
C ILE A 121 -0.13 -4.31 -1.80
N VAL A 122 0.88 -4.61 -2.62
CA VAL A 122 1.73 -5.79 -2.45
C VAL A 122 2.95 -5.39 -1.65
N PHE A 123 3.34 -6.21 -0.67
CA PHE A 123 4.53 -5.96 0.14
C PHE A 123 5.27 -7.26 0.46
N HIS A 124 6.57 -7.14 0.72
CA HIS A 124 7.44 -8.20 1.21
C HIS A 124 8.53 -7.58 2.09
N ASN A 125 8.57 -7.94 3.37
CA ASN A 125 9.55 -7.43 4.36
C ASN A 125 9.60 -5.88 4.49
N GLU A 126 8.50 -5.22 4.11
CA GLU A 126 8.39 -3.75 4.12
C GLU A 126 8.50 -3.16 5.54
N ALA A 127 8.97 -1.92 5.62
CA ALA A 127 8.99 -1.20 6.88
C ALA A 127 7.56 -0.88 7.38
N TRP A 128 7.36 -0.95 8.70
CA TRP A 128 6.05 -0.68 9.31
C TRP A 128 5.57 0.75 9.04
N SER A 129 6.49 1.72 9.14
CA SER A 129 6.21 3.14 8.96
C SER A 129 5.79 3.45 7.53
N THR A 130 6.53 3.00 6.51
CA THR A 130 6.20 3.23 5.10
C THR A 130 4.88 2.56 4.70
N LEU A 131 4.70 1.27 5.01
CA LEU A 131 3.48 0.51 4.71
C LEU A 131 2.23 1.19 5.27
N LEU A 132 2.26 1.54 6.56
CA LEU A 132 1.11 2.19 7.18
C LEU A 132 0.92 3.63 6.71
N ARG A 133 1.98 4.37 6.41
CA ARG A 133 1.86 5.73 5.83
C ARG A 133 1.18 5.67 4.47
N THR A 134 1.45 4.65 3.65
CA THR A 134 0.70 4.41 2.41
C THR A 134 -0.78 4.16 2.70
N VAL A 135 -1.09 3.24 3.60
CA VAL A 135 -2.48 2.92 3.97
C VAL A 135 -3.22 4.16 4.48
N HIS A 136 -2.62 4.93 5.39
CA HIS A 136 -3.20 6.17 5.90
C HIS A 136 -3.35 7.24 4.83
N SER A 137 -2.38 7.39 3.92
CA SER A 137 -2.49 8.35 2.82
C SER A 137 -3.69 8.05 1.91
N VAL A 138 -3.97 6.78 1.62
CA VAL A 138 -5.15 6.34 0.87
C VAL A 138 -6.41 6.64 1.66
N ILE A 139 -6.48 6.23 2.94
CA ILE A 139 -7.66 6.42 3.79
C ILE A 139 -8.01 7.90 3.95
N ASN A 140 -7.01 8.77 4.08
CA ASN A 140 -7.20 10.19 4.38
C ASN A 140 -7.50 11.03 3.12
N ARG A 141 -7.04 10.60 1.94
CA ARG A 141 -7.10 11.42 0.70
C ARG A 141 -7.92 10.79 -0.43
N SER A 142 -8.64 9.71 -0.14
CA SER A 142 -9.64 9.12 -1.05
C SER A 142 -11.05 9.38 -0.54
N PRO A 143 -11.99 9.81 -1.39
CA PRO A 143 -13.39 9.92 -1.02
C PRO A 143 -13.94 8.57 -0.54
N ARG A 144 -14.57 8.55 0.66
CA ARG A 144 -15.02 7.32 1.33
C ARG A 144 -15.95 6.45 0.47
N HIS A 145 -16.83 7.07 -0.32
CA HIS A 145 -17.79 6.35 -1.17
C HIS A 145 -17.12 5.67 -2.39
N LEU A 146 -15.92 6.09 -2.79
CA LEU A 146 -15.17 5.48 -3.90
C LEU A 146 -14.27 4.34 -3.42
N LEU A 147 -13.93 4.29 -2.13
CA LEU A 147 -12.98 3.32 -1.58
C LEU A 147 -13.71 2.07 -1.07
N GLN A 148 -13.73 1.01 -1.88
CA GLN A 148 -14.44 -0.23 -1.56
C GLN A 148 -13.72 -1.07 -0.48
N GLU A 149 -12.41 -1.22 -0.62
CA GLU A 149 -11.53 -1.92 0.33
C GLU A 149 -10.06 -1.62 0.02
N ILE A 150 -9.19 -1.84 1.01
CA ILE A 150 -7.74 -1.90 0.82
C ILE A 150 -7.31 -3.35 1.08
N LEU A 151 -6.68 -3.97 0.10
CA LEU A 151 -6.16 -5.33 0.17
C LEU A 151 -4.62 -5.28 0.24
N LEU A 152 -4.08 -5.60 1.40
CA LEU A 152 -2.66 -5.77 1.63
C LEU A 152 -2.28 -7.21 1.29
N VAL A 153 -1.47 -7.42 0.26
CA VAL A 153 -1.02 -8.75 -0.17
C VAL A 153 0.41 -8.96 0.29
N ASP A 154 0.57 -9.86 1.25
CA ASP A 154 1.86 -10.25 1.82
C ASP A 154 2.47 -11.38 0.98
N ASP A 155 3.52 -11.08 0.20
CA ASP A 155 4.25 -12.06 -0.60
C ASP A 155 5.30 -12.79 0.25
N ALA A 156 4.83 -13.48 1.29
CA ALA A 156 5.61 -14.27 2.24
C ALA A 156 6.72 -13.47 2.97
N SER A 157 6.33 -12.42 3.69
CA SER A 157 7.24 -11.69 4.58
C SER A 157 7.64 -12.52 5.80
N GLU A 158 8.86 -12.29 6.29
CA GLU A 158 9.48 -12.98 7.42
C GLU A 158 9.43 -12.14 8.71
N ARG A 159 9.16 -10.83 8.62
CA ARG A 159 9.16 -9.94 9.80
C ARG A 159 7.91 -10.15 10.66
N ASP A 160 8.09 -10.49 11.93
CA ASP A 160 6.99 -10.82 12.88
C ASP A 160 5.88 -9.76 12.96
N PHE A 161 6.24 -8.47 12.87
CA PHE A 161 5.27 -7.39 12.96
C PHE A 161 4.33 -7.31 11.74
N LEU A 162 4.75 -7.86 10.59
CA LEU A 162 3.90 -8.00 9.40
C LEU A 162 2.93 -9.19 9.53
N GLY A 163 3.09 -9.98 10.59
CA GLY A 163 2.22 -11.05 11.06
C GLY A 163 0.89 -10.56 11.66
N LYS A 164 0.47 -11.21 12.75
CA LYS A 164 -0.78 -10.92 13.46
C LYS A 164 -0.90 -9.46 13.91
N LYS A 165 0.22 -8.79 14.20
CA LYS A 165 0.23 -7.38 14.61
C LYS A 165 -0.34 -6.47 13.51
N LEU A 166 0.06 -6.67 12.25
CA LEU A 166 -0.50 -5.92 11.11
C LEU A 166 -1.99 -6.22 10.92
N GLU A 167 -2.41 -7.48 11.03
CA GLU A 167 -3.82 -7.86 10.91
C GLU A 167 -4.69 -7.22 12.00
N ASN A 168 -4.21 -7.21 13.24
CA ASN A 168 -4.91 -6.59 14.36
C ASN A 168 -5.03 -5.07 14.14
N TYR A 169 -3.95 -4.41 13.70
CA TYR A 169 -3.96 -3.00 13.37
C TYR A 169 -4.93 -2.68 12.22
N ALA A 170 -4.91 -3.47 11.14
CA ALA A 170 -5.78 -3.30 9.98
C ALA A 170 -7.27 -3.36 10.35
N ARG A 171 -7.66 -4.17 11.34
CA ARG A 171 -9.04 -4.25 11.84
C ARG A 171 -9.51 -3.01 12.60
N THR A 172 -8.59 -2.18 13.12
CA THR A 172 -8.94 -0.95 13.84
C THR A 172 -9.20 0.26 12.93
N LEU A 173 -8.90 0.14 11.63
CA LEU A 173 -9.05 1.23 10.68
C LEU A 173 -10.52 1.42 10.29
N GLU A 174 -10.89 2.67 10.00
CA GLU A 174 -12.26 3.04 9.62
C GLU A 174 -12.71 2.46 8.27
N VAL A 175 -11.76 2.08 7.42
CA VAL A 175 -11.99 1.46 6.12
C VAL A 175 -11.74 -0.04 6.23
N ARG A 176 -12.47 -0.82 5.45
CA ARG A 176 -12.21 -2.26 5.30
C ARG A 176 -10.81 -2.52 4.74
N VAL A 177 -9.86 -2.79 5.62
CA VAL A 177 -8.50 -3.23 5.27
C VAL A 177 -8.36 -4.73 5.55
N ARG A 178 -7.91 -5.48 4.54
CA ARG A 178 -7.73 -6.94 4.61
C ARG A 178 -6.30 -7.30 4.28
N VAL A 179 -5.72 -8.21 5.05
CA VAL A 179 -4.42 -8.81 4.74
C VAL A 179 -4.64 -10.17 4.08
N LEU A 180 -4.00 -10.39 2.93
CA LEU A 180 -3.99 -11.65 2.20
C LEU A 180 -2.56 -12.18 2.20
N ARG A 181 -2.31 -13.26 2.94
CA ARG A 181 -0.99 -13.90 2.99
C ARG A 181 -0.81 -14.95 1.90
N MET A 182 0.37 -14.94 1.31
CA MET A 182 0.83 -15.99 0.41
C MET A 182 1.66 -17.01 1.18
N GLU A 183 1.53 -18.28 0.81
CA GLU A 183 2.25 -19.39 1.48
C GLU A 183 3.75 -19.39 1.18
N GLN A 184 4.14 -18.89 0.01
CA GLN A 184 5.52 -18.82 -0.45
C GLN A 184 5.75 -17.54 -1.23
N ARG A 185 7.03 -17.12 -1.31
CA ARG A 185 7.44 -15.93 -2.07
C ARG A 185 7.34 -16.21 -3.56
N THR A 186 6.46 -15.49 -4.25
CA THR A 186 6.16 -15.71 -5.68
C THR A 186 6.53 -14.55 -6.58
N GLY A 187 6.82 -13.38 -6.00
CA GLY A 187 7.18 -12.15 -6.68
C GLY A 187 5.98 -11.25 -6.98
N LEU A 188 6.29 -9.96 -7.20
CA LEU A 188 5.33 -8.87 -7.36
C LEU A 188 4.19 -9.17 -8.34
N ILE A 189 4.50 -9.76 -9.51
CA ILE A 189 3.50 -10.00 -10.56
C ILE A 189 2.43 -11.00 -10.08
N ARG A 190 2.85 -12.14 -9.52
CA ARG A 190 1.92 -13.18 -9.06
C ARG A 190 1.13 -12.71 -7.85
N ALA A 191 1.76 -11.96 -6.95
CA ALA A 191 1.09 -11.33 -5.82
C ALA A 191 0.03 -10.30 -6.29
N ARG A 192 0.35 -9.44 -7.26
CA ARG A 192 -0.64 -8.51 -7.87
C ARG A 192 -1.81 -9.25 -8.50
N LEU A 193 -1.56 -10.35 -9.23
CA LEU A 193 -2.62 -11.19 -9.81
C LEU A 193 -3.49 -11.84 -8.73
N ARG A 194 -2.86 -12.34 -7.66
CA ARG A 194 -3.57 -12.92 -6.52
C ARG A 194 -4.44 -11.89 -5.81
N GLY A 195 -3.91 -10.68 -5.62
CA GLY A 195 -4.66 -9.54 -5.10
C GLY A 195 -5.85 -9.18 -6.00
N ALA A 196 -5.62 -9.00 -7.30
CA ALA A 196 -6.64 -8.69 -8.30
C ALA A 196 -7.81 -9.68 -8.27
N ALA A 197 -7.52 -10.98 -8.16
CA ALA A 197 -8.52 -12.03 -8.07
C ALA A 197 -9.35 -11.99 -6.77
N ALA A 198 -8.80 -11.45 -5.67
CA ALA A 198 -9.44 -11.41 -4.36
C ALA A 198 -10.22 -10.11 -4.06
N THR A 199 -10.08 -9.08 -4.90
CA THR A 199 -10.76 -7.79 -4.78
C THR A 199 -12.22 -7.80 -5.23
N ARG A 200 -13.02 -6.88 -4.69
CA ARG A 200 -14.46 -6.77 -4.96
C ARG A 200 -14.88 -5.48 -5.69
N GLY A 201 -14.00 -4.50 -5.81
CA GLY A 201 -14.28 -3.21 -6.48
C GLY A 201 -14.49 -3.35 -7.99
N GLN A 202 -15.16 -2.34 -8.56
CA GLN A 202 -15.38 -2.21 -10.01
C GLN A 202 -14.07 -1.90 -10.75
N VAL A 203 -13.22 -1.10 -10.11
CA VAL A 203 -11.84 -0.81 -10.54
C VAL A 203 -10.87 -1.43 -9.53
N ILE A 204 -9.72 -1.88 -10.02
CA ILE A 204 -8.58 -2.26 -9.17
C ILE A 204 -7.54 -1.16 -9.30
N THR A 205 -7.07 -0.61 -8.19
CA THR A 205 -5.95 0.33 -8.16
C THR A 205 -4.76 -0.30 -7.46
N PHE A 206 -3.65 -0.49 -8.17
CA PHE A 206 -2.41 -0.97 -7.57
C PHE A 206 -1.62 0.20 -6.99
N LEU A 207 -1.07 0.01 -5.81
CA LEU A 207 -0.12 0.92 -5.16
C LEU A 207 1.07 0.09 -4.65
N ASP A 208 2.26 0.68 -4.63
CA ASP A 208 3.39 0.09 -3.91
C ASP A 208 3.27 0.40 -2.42
N ALA A 209 4.01 -0.33 -1.59
CA ALA A 209 3.89 -0.28 -0.14
C ALA A 209 4.63 0.90 0.52
N HIS A 210 5.22 1.77 -0.28
CA HIS A 210 6.00 2.95 0.12
C HIS A 210 5.60 4.15 -0.76
N CYS A 211 4.28 4.32 -0.93
CA CYS A 211 3.69 5.46 -1.62
C CYS A 211 3.00 6.43 -0.65
N GLU A 212 2.88 7.70 -1.04
CA GLU A 212 1.96 8.64 -0.40
C GLU A 212 1.04 9.28 -1.43
N CYS A 213 -0.27 9.14 -1.23
CA CYS A 213 -1.25 9.73 -2.14
C CYS A 213 -1.38 11.23 -1.89
N THR A 214 -1.62 12.04 -2.93
CA THR A 214 -1.88 13.49 -2.79
C THR A 214 -3.37 13.80 -2.67
N VAL A 215 -3.71 15.05 -2.32
CA VAL A 215 -5.11 15.48 -2.14
C VAL A 215 -5.85 15.44 -3.47
N GLY A 216 -6.92 14.64 -3.47
CA GLY A 216 -7.60 14.24 -4.67
C GLY A 216 -6.56 13.61 -5.58
N TRP A 217 -6.35 12.32 -5.50
CA TRP A 217 -5.51 11.61 -6.47
C TRP A 217 -6.35 10.59 -7.26
N LEU A 218 -7.56 10.32 -6.78
CA LEU A 218 -8.34 9.16 -7.18
C LEU A 218 -9.41 9.50 -8.23
N GLU A 219 -10.10 10.62 -8.06
CA GLU A 219 -11.29 10.98 -8.85
C GLU A 219 -11.05 11.02 -10.37
N PRO A 220 -9.94 11.56 -10.92
CA PRO A 220 -9.70 11.67 -12.36
C PRO A 220 -9.17 10.38 -12.95
N LEU A 221 -8.52 9.55 -12.12
CA LEU A 221 -8.18 8.19 -12.52
C LEU A 221 -9.48 7.43 -12.79
N LEU A 222 -10.42 7.50 -11.84
CA LEU A 222 -11.72 6.85 -11.97
C LEU A 222 -12.62 7.51 -13.02
N ALA A 223 -12.58 8.84 -13.17
CA ALA A 223 -13.33 9.55 -14.19
C ALA A 223 -12.89 9.12 -15.59
N ARG A 224 -11.58 8.97 -15.82
CA ARG A 224 -11.07 8.50 -17.11
C ARG A 224 -11.48 7.06 -17.40
N ILE A 225 -11.48 6.18 -16.40
CA ILE A 225 -11.96 4.80 -16.54
C ILE A 225 -13.48 4.76 -16.75
N LYS A 226 -14.23 5.70 -16.17
CA LYS A 226 -15.66 5.83 -16.40
C LYS A 226 -15.98 6.26 -17.83
N GLU A 227 -15.24 7.23 -18.37
CA GLU A 227 -15.36 7.68 -19.76
C GLU A 227 -15.09 6.54 -20.74
N ASP A 228 -14.05 5.75 -20.47
CA ASP A 228 -13.71 4.58 -21.27
C ASP A 228 -13.20 3.45 -20.38
N ARG A 229 -14.04 2.43 -20.22
CA ARG A 229 -13.71 1.23 -19.45
C ARG A 229 -12.56 0.43 -20.01
N ARG A 230 -12.14 0.69 -21.26
CA ARG A 230 -10.97 0.10 -21.94
C ARG A 230 -9.66 0.86 -21.71
N SER A 231 -9.70 1.94 -20.93
CA SER A 231 -8.52 2.70 -20.56
C SER A 231 -7.87 2.12 -19.30
N VAL A 232 -6.53 2.03 -19.31
CA VAL A 232 -5.68 1.81 -18.12
C VAL A 232 -5.08 3.17 -17.78
N VAL A 233 -5.11 3.59 -16.51
CA VAL A 233 -4.76 4.97 -16.16
C VAL A 233 -3.61 5.05 -15.16
N CYS A 234 -2.53 5.74 -15.54
CA CYS A 234 -1.39 5.99 -14.67
C CYS A 234 -1.43 7.44 -14.14
N PRO A 235 -1.21 7.68 -12.84
CA PRO A 235 -0.97 9.03 -12.33
C PRO A 235 0.44 9.52 -12.70
N ILE A 236 0.71 10.80 -12.53
CA ILE A 236 2.09 11.29 -12.44
C ILE A 236 2.71 10.70 -11.18
N ILE A 237 3.97 10.28 -11.26
CA ILE A 237 4.69 9.73 -10.12
C ILE A 237 5.69 10.79 -9.63
N ASP A 238 5.45 11.29 -8.44
CA ASP A 238 6.33 12.19 -7.71
C ASP A 238 7.36 11.38 -6.92
N VAL A 239 8.46 12.01 -6.51
CA VAL A 239 9.58 11.32 -5.85
C VAL A 239 9.57 11.62 -4.36
N ILE A 240 9.71 10.57 -3.54
CA ILE A 240 10.10 10.70 -2.14
C ILE A 240 11.60 10.37 -2.07
N SER A 241 12.41 11.27 -1.49
CA SER A 241 13.83 11.00 -1.26
C SER A 241 13.99 9.84 -0.29
N ASP A 242 14.79 8.85 -0.67
CA ASP A 242 15.20 7.72 0.16
C ASP A 242 16.11 8.12 1.32
N GLU A 243 16.82 9.24 1.19
CA GLU A 243 17.71 9.76 2.23
C GLU A 243 16.98 10.62 3.27
N THR A 244 16.10 11.53 2.83
CA THR A 244 15.52 12.56 3.71
C THR A 244 14.00 12.50 3.84
N PHE A 245 13.33 11.63 3.05
CA PHE A 245 11.87 11.59 2.92
C PHE A 245 11.23 12.90 2.44
N GLU A 246 12.02 13.79 1.83
CA GLU A 246 11.53 14.98 1.15
C GLU A 246 10.64 14.61 -0.04
N TYR A 247 9.54 15.35 -0.18
CA TYR A 247 8.62 15.23 -1.29
C TYR A 247 9.07 16.14 -2.44
N MET A 248 9.33 15.56 -3.60
CA MET A 248 9.73 16.27 -4.81
C MET A 248 8.71 16.05 -5.93
N ALA A 249 8.15 17.15 -6.44
CA ALA A 249 7.20 17.10 -7.55
C ALA A 249 7.85 16.52 -8.82
N GLY A 250 7.18 15.56 -9.43
CA GLY A 250 7.54 14.99 -10.73
C GLY A 250 7.22 15.95 -11.87
N SER A 251 7.79 15.68 -13.04
CA SER A 251 7.55 16.48 -14.24
C SER A 251 6.33 15.98 -15.02
N ASP A 252 5.35 16.85 -15.21
CA ASP A 252 4.18 16.65 -16.09
C ASP A 252 4.54 16.73 -17.60
N MET A 253 5.78 17.08 -17.90
CA MET A 253 6.35 17.13 -19.26
C MET A 253 7.13 15.88 -19.63
N THR A 254 6.98 14.80 -18.86
CA THR A 254 7.59 13.50 -19.15
C THR A 254 6.53 12.41 -19.33
N TYR A 255 6.88 11.37 -20.08
CA TYR A 255 6.06 10.17 -20.26
C TYR A 255 6.94 8.91 -20.23
N GLY A 256 6.37 7.80 -19.78
CA GLY A 256 7.09 6.53 -19.71
C GLY A 256 7.19 5.83 -21.06
N GLY A 257 8.36 5.30 -21.38
CA GLY A 257 8.62 4.47 -22.57
C GLY A 257 9.72 3.44 -22.31
N PHE A 258 10.11 2.69 -23.35
CA PHE A 258 11.19 1.70 -23.27
C PHE A 258 12.26 1.99 -24.32
N ASN A 259 13.52 1.77 -23.95
CA ASN A 259 14.60 1.70 -24.93
C ASN A 259 14.64 0.30 -25.61
N TRP A 260 15.50 0.12 -26.61
CA TRP A 260 15.66 -1.16 -27.31
C TRP A 260 16.20 -2.31 -26.46
N LYS A 261 16.72 -2.04 -25.25
CA LYS A 261 17.08 -3.06 -24.25
C LYS A 261 15.90 -3.41 -23.33
N LEU A 262 14.70 -2.89 -23.62
CA LEU A 262 13.48 -3.03 -22.81
C LEU A 262 13.60 -2.47 -21.39
N ASN A 263 14.51 -1.52 -21.18
CA ASN A 263 14.59 -0.77 -19.93
C ASN A 263 13.59 0.39 -19.98
N PHE A 264 12.78 0.51 -18.92
CA PHE A 264 11.89 1.64 -18.75
C PHE A 264 12.69 2.94 -18.62
N ARG A 265 12.22 3.99 -19.29
CA ARG A 265 12.80 5.34 -19.23
C ARG A 265 11.72 6.40 -19.33
N TRP A 266 12.01 7.55 -18.74
CA TRP A 266 11.22 8.77 -18.91
C TRP A 266 11.70 9.53 -20.13
N TYR A 267 10.78 9.90 -21.01
CA TYR A 267 11.02 10.69 -22.22
C TYR A 267 10.23 12.00 -22.16
N PRO A 268 10.72 13.09 -22.78
CA PRO A 268 9.96 14.33 -22.87
C PRO A 268 8.70 14.14 -23.71
N VAL A 269 7.60 14.79 -23.33
CA VAL A 269 6.33 14.72 -24.06
C VAL A 269 6.53 15.16 -25.52
N PRO A 270 6.12 14.34 -26.52
CA PRO A 270 6.31 14.68 -27.93
C PRO A 270 5.46 15.88 -28.36
N GLN A 271 5.97 16.68 -29.30
CA GLN A 271 5.26 17.86 -29.81
C GLN A 271 3.83 17.57 -30.29
N ARG A 272 3.60 16.40 -30.93
CA ARG A 272 2.25 15.97 -31.35
C ARG A 272 1.22 15.95 -30.22
N GLU A 273 1.62 15.57 -29.01
CA GLU A 273 0.72 15.55 -27.85
C GLU A 273 0.53 16.96 -27.29
N MET A 274 1.56 17.80 -27.33
CA MET A 274 1.46 19.22 -26.99
C MET A 274 0.46 19.94 -27.89
N ASP A 275 0.56 19.73 -29.21
CA ASP A 275 -0.33 20.33 -30.20
C ASP A 275 -1.77 19.83 -30.04
N ARG A 276 -1.96 18.52 -29.80
CA ARG A 276 -3.29 17.92 -29.53
C ARG A 276 -3.97 18.57 -28.34
N ARG A 277 -3.21 18.89 -27.29
CA ARG A 277 -3.70 19.50 -26.06
C ARG A 277 -4.00 20.99 -26.19
N LYS A 278 -3.48 21.65 -27.23
CA LYS A 278 -3.66 23.08 -27.46
C LYS A 278 -3.32 23.94 -26.23
N GLY A 279 -2.28 23.56 -25.49
CA GLY A 279 -1.85 24.23 -24.26
C GLY A 279 -2.51 23.75 -22.97
N ASP A 280 -3.56 22.94 -23.02
CA ASP A 280 -4.18 22.38 -21.81
C ASP A 280 -3.39 21.18 -21.26
N ARG A 281 -2.51 21.48 -20.29
CA ARG A 281 -1.67 20.50 -19.58
C ARG A 281 -2.48 19.60 -18.63
N THR A 282 -3.73 19.93 -18.35
CA THR A 282 -4.60 19.14 -17.48
C THR A 282 -5.23 17.93 -18.21
N LEU A 283 -5.14 17.91 -19.54
CA LEU A 283 -5.59 16.78 -20.36
C LEU A 283 -4.63 15.60 -20.22
N PRO A 284 -5.12 14.36 -20.23
CA PRO A 284 -4.25 13.22 -20.05
C PRO A 284 -3.30 12.98 -21.23
N LEU A 285 -2.13 12.35 -20.99
CA LEU A 285 -1.20 11.97 -22.07
C LEU A 285 -1.67 10.65 -22.68
N ARG A 286 -1.58 10.56 -24.02
CA ARG A 286 -1.74 9.29 -24.73
C ARG A 286 -0.37 8.64 -24.95
N PRO A 287 -0.28 7.31 -24.90
CA PRO A 287 0.98 6.62 -25.10
C PRO A 287 1.44 6.76 -26.56
N PRO A 288 2.74 6.59 -26.86
CA PRO A 288 3.20 6.45 -28.24
C PRO A 288 2.62 5.16 -28.84
N HIS A 289 1.92 5.31 -29.97
CA HIS A 289 1.26 4.28 -30.78
C HIS A 289 -0.18 3.88 -30.41
N THR A 290 -1.13 4.59 -31.00
CA THR A 290 -2.12 3.93 -31.88
C THR A 290 -1.51 3.86 -33.28
N ALA A 291 -0.70 2.85 -33.56
CA ALA A 291 -0.42 2.45 -34.92
C ALA A 291 -1.55 1.51 -35.33
N SER A 292 -2.47 2.01 -36.14
CA SER A 292 -3.37 1.20 -36.93
C SER A 292 -2.54 0.33 -37.90
N LEU A 293 -2.08 -0.82 -37.44
CA LEU A 293 -1.56 -1.89 -38.28
C LEU A 293 -2.46 -3.10 -38.04
N GLY A 294 -3.27 -3.42 -39.03
CA GLY A 294 -4.21 -4.53 -38.98
C GLY A 294 -3.52 -5.84 -38.69
N ALA A 295 -3.85 -6.45 -37.55
CA ALA A 295 -3.64 -7.87 -37.32
C ALA A 295 -4.94 -8.46 -36.75
N ARG A 296 -5.82 -8.89 -37.65
CA ARG A 296 -6.94 -9.77 -37.34
C ARG A 296 -6.33 -11.13 -36.94
N ALA A 297 -6.07 -11.35 -35.66
CA ALA A 297 -5.58 -12.63 -35.16
C ALA A 297 -6.75 -13.61 -34.96
N LYS A 298 -6.70 -14.69 -35.75
CA LYS A 298 -7.60 -15.84 -35.75
C LYS A 298 -7.61 -16.56 -34.41
N SER A 299 -8.74 -17.24 -34.16
CA SER A 299 -8.90 -18.27 -33.12
C SER A 299 -7.82 -19.34 -33.17
N SER A 300 -7.12 -19.60 -32.06
CA SER A 300 -6.88 -20.96 -31.53
C SER A 300 -6.09 -20.92 -30.21
N THR A 301 -6.68 -21.51 -29.18
CA THR A 301 -6.07 -22.32 -28.11
C THR A 301 -4.71 -21.98 -27.46
N ARG A 302 -4.80 -21.89 -26.12
CA ARG A 302 -3.83 -22.26 -25.06
C ARG A 302 -2.57 -21.41 -24.81
N THR A 303 -2.44 -21.04 -23.54
CA THR A 303 -1.22 -20.77 -22.75
C THR A 303 -0.25 -19.73 -23.28
N THR A 304 -0.24 -18.54 -22.69
CA THR A 304 0.76 -18.04 -21.72
C THR A 304 0.34 -16.63 -21.30
N GLY A 305 0.54 -16.31 -20.02
CA GLY A 305 0.25 -14.99 -19.48
C GLY A 305 1.39 -14.05 -19.81
N ASP A 306 1.07 -12.91 -20.43
CA ASP A 306 1.98 -11.78 -20.58
C ASP A 306 1.20 -10.50 -20.27
N TRP A 307 1.65 -9.79 -19.24
CA TRP A 307 1.25 -8.40 -18.96
C TRP A 307 2.47 -7.50 -19.13
N PRO A 308 2.35 -6.36 -19.81
CA PRO A 308 3.42 -5.36 -19.82
C PRO A 308 3.66 -4.80 -18.41
N ARG A 309 4.90 -4.37 -18.14
CA ARG A 309 5.42 -3.85 -16.85
C ARG A 309 4.78 -2.54 -16.33
N CYS A 310 3.57 -2.19 -16.74
CA CYS A 310 2.86 -1.00 -16.24
C CYS A 310 1.59 -1.43 -15.52
N GLY A 311 1.67 -1.64 -14.21
CA GLY A 311 0.50 -2.00 -13.41
C GLY A 311 0.00 -0.80 -12.65
N TRP A 312 -0.88 0.03 -13.22
CA TRP A 312 -1.51 1.13 -12.50
C TRP A 312 -2.94 1.31 -13.03
N THR A 313 -3.89 0.77 -12.27
CA THR A 313 -5.35 0.71 -12.51
C THR A 313 -5.89 -0.14 -13.67
N ALA A 314 -6.82 -1.06 -13.39
CA ALA A 314 -7.54 -1.85 -14.39
C ALA A 314 -9.04 -1.95 -14.06
N SER A 315 -9.90 -1.84 -15.07
CA SER A 315 -11.37 -1.98 -14.90
C SER A 315 -11.80 -3.44 -15.10
N LYS A 316 -12.75 -3.93 -14.29
CA LYS A 316 -13.39 -5.24 -14.53
C LYS A 316 -14.56 -5.05 -15.50
N THR A 317 -14.55 -5.75 -16.64
CA THR A 317 -15.69 -5.77 -17.57
C THR A 317 -16.76 -6.77 -17.09
N SER A 318 -18.02 -6.35 -17.07
CA SER A 318 -19.16 -7.18 -16.69
C SER A 318 -19.82 -7.82 -17.91
N SER A 319 -19.62 -9.11 -18.12
CA SER A 319 -20.63 -10.06 -18.62
C SER A 319 -20.03 -11.47 -18.61
N THR A 320 -20.59 -12.31 -17.74
CA THR A 320 -20.61 -13.78 -17.78
C THR A 320 -19.27 -14.53 -18.01
N SER A 321 -18.85 -15.22 -16.94
CA SER A 321 -17.78 -16.23 -16.84
C SER A 321 -16.50 -15.74 -16.18
N TYR A 322 -16.30 -16.27 -14.98
CA TYR A 322 -15.10 -16.28 -14.18
C TYR A 322 -13.85 -16.66 -15.03
N HIS A 323 -12.71 -16.07 -14.66
CA HIS A 323 -11.33 -16.45 -15.05
C HIS A 323 -10.63 -15.87 -16.29
N GLN A 324 -11.07 -14.77 -16.90
CA GLN A 324 -10.30 -14.23 -18.03
C GLN A 324 -10.22 -12.70 -18.06
N VAL A 325 -9.12 -12.15 -17.51
CA VAL A 325 -8.63 -10.87 -18.02
C VAL A 325 -7.93 -11.19 -19.35
N ARG A 326 -8.68 -11.10 -20.46
CA ARG A 326 -8.16 -11.34 -21.82
C ARG A 326 -7.27 -10.17 -22.24
N LEU A 327 -6.15 -10.49 -22.89
CA LEU A 327 -5.34 -9.58 -23.69
C LEU A 327 -6.22 -8.98 -24.79
N ILE A 328 -6.70 -7.77 -24.55
CA ILE A 328 -7.25 -6.85 -25.53
C ILE A 328 -6.39 -5.61 -25.38
N GLU A 329 -5.90 -5.02 -26.48
CA GLU A 329 -5.02 -3.84 -26.47
C GLU A 329 -5.62 -2.71 -25.60
N TRP A 330 -5.07 -2.49 -24.41
CA TRP A 330 -5.51 -1.42 -23.50
C TRP A 330 -4.72 -0.14 -23.80
N GLN A 331 -5.42 1.00 -23.92
CA GLN A 331 -4.76 2.30 -24.00
C GLN A 331 -4.32 2.72 -22.59
N CYS A 332 -3.01 2.80 -22.35
CA CYS A 332 -2.45 3.37 -21.12
C CYS A 332 -2.47 4.91 -21.19
N ILE A 333 -3.35 5.55 -20.45
CA ILE A 333 -3.55 7.00 -20.43
C ILE A 333 -2.96 7.57 -19.15
N TRP A 334 -2.19 8.66 -19.22
CA TRP A 334 -1.64 9.30 -18.02
C TRP A 334 -2.52 10.45 -17.54
N SER A 335 -3.02 10.39 -16.31
CA SER A 335 -3.79 11.47 -15.72
C SER A 335 -2.84 12.56 -15.20
N GLN A 336 -2.91 13.75 -15.80
CA GLN A 336 -2.05 14.89 -15.46
C GLN A 336 -2.53 15.67 -14.24
N CYS A 337 -3.77 15.45 -13.81
CA CYS A 337 -4.32 16.20 -12.68
C CYS A 337 -4.02 15.63 -11.32
N LYS A 338 -3.40 14.45 -11.26
CA LYS A 338 -3.13 13.75 -10.01
C LYS A 338 -1.72 13.24 -9.98
N SER A 339 -1.14 13.24 -8.79
CA SER A 339 0.15 12.62 -8.53
C SER A 339 0.09 11.64 -7.37
N LEU A 340 0.92 10.61 -7.46
CA LEU A 340 1.26 9.70 -6.37
C LEU A 340 2.75 9.83 -6.14
N SER A 341 3.20 9.98 -4.90
CA SER A 341 4.64 9.90 -4.65
C SER A 341 5.04 8.47 -4.32
N SER A 342 6.20 8.06 -4.82
CA SER A 342 6.85 6.79 -4.47
C SER A 342 8.33 7.01 -4.23
N GLU A 343 8.91 6.15 -3.41
CA GLU A 343 10.35 6.08 -3.21
C GLU A 343 11.05 5.46 -4.43
N GLN A 344 12.13 6.07 -4.92
CA GLN A 344 12.94 5.51 -6.00
C GLN A 344 14.13 4.77 -5.40
N VAL A 345 13.96 3.49 -5.09
CA VAL A 345 15.09 2.60 -4.77
C VAL A 345 15.68 2.12 -6.10
N LEU A 346 16.85 2.65 -6.47
CA LEU A 346 17.57 2.36 -7.72
C LEU A 346 18.23 0.97 -7.74
#